data_AF-A0A967GQX0-F1
#
_entry.id   AF-A0A967GQX0-F1
#
_cell.length_a   1.000
_cell.length_b   1.000
_cell.length_c   1.000
_cell.angle_alpha   90.00
_cell.angle_beta   90.00
_cell.angle_gamma   90.00
#
_symmetry.space_group_name_H-M   'P 1'
#
loop_
_entity.id
_entity.type
_entity.pdbx_description
1 polymer ?
#
loop_
_entity_poly.entity_id
_entity_poly.type
_entity_poly.pdbx_seq_one_letter_code
_entity_poly.pdbx_strand_id
1 'polypeptide(L)' 'MTNGDRISTSDLSRYRVPILDRALAVVELLGHHPGGLNVTELGESLGIPKNSAFRIAVTLQENGYLERLQPS' A
#
# COMPACT_ATOMS: atom_id res chain seq x y z
N MET A 1 -25.54 -32.29 -5.26
CA MET A 1 -24.93 -31.56 -4.13
C MET A 1 -23.46 -31.94 -4.07
N THR A 2 -22.57 -31.18 -4.72
CA THR A 2 -21.12 -31.44 -4.71
C THR A 2 -20.44 -30.41 -3.80
N ASN A 3 -20.05 -30.86 -2.60
CA ASN A 3 -19.14 -30.13 -1.73
C ASN A 3 -17.72 -30.25 -2.30
N GLY A 4 -17.17 -29.18 -2.85
CA GLY A 4 -15.79 -29.15 -3.34
C GLY A 4 -15.43 -27.77 -3.86
N ASP A 5 -14.98 -26.90 -2.95
CA ASP A 5 -14.11 -25.72 -3.17
C ASP A 5 -14.37 -24.61 -2.14
N ARG A 6 -14.37 -24.94 -0.85
CA ARG A 6 -14.11 -23.93 0.17
C ARG A 6 -12.60 -23.76 0.25
N ILE A 7 -12.05 -22.80 -0.50
CA ILE A 7 -10.64 -22.40 -0.34
C ILE A 7 -10.44 -22.09 1.14
N SER A 8 -9.52 -22.81 1.79
CA SER A 8 -9.22 -22.58 3.21
C SER A 8 -8.41 -21.29 3.32
N THR A 9 -8.61 -20.51 4.40
CA THR A 9 -7.87 -19.25 4.64
C THR A 9 -6.35 -19.41 4.55
N SER A 10 -5.84 -20.60 4.89
CA SER A 10 -4.42 -20.98 4.73
C SER A 10 -3.95 -20.97 3.27
N ASP A 11 -4.78 -21.44 2.34
CA ASP A 11 -4.44 -21.48 0.91
C ASP A 11 -4.46 -20.08 0.29
N LEU A 12 -5.38 -19.21 0.72
CA LEU A 12 -5.42 -17.80 0.31
C LEU A 12 -4.17 -17.04 0.76
N SER A 13 -3.60 -17.39 1.92
CA SER A 13 -2.37 -16.74 2.40
C SER A 13 -1.18 -16.94 1.47
N ARG A 14 -1.10 -18.08 0.77
CA ARG A 14 -0.05 -18.39 -0.21
C ARG A 14 -0.11 -17.49 -1.44
N TYR A 15 -1.29 -16.98 -1.78
CA TYR A 15 -1.49 -16.07 -2.92
C TYR A 15 -1.36 -14.59 -2.53
N ARG A 16 -1.24 -14.27 -1.24
CA ARG A 16 -0.97 -12.89 -0.84
C ARG A 16 0.42 -12.49 -1.27
N VAL A 17 0.51 -11.31 -1.86
CA VAL A 17 1.79 -10.68 -2.19
C VAL A 17 1.98 -9.54 -1.18
N PRO A 18 2.83 -9.69 -0.15
CA PRO A 18 2.90 -8.73 0.96
C PRO A 18 3.28 -7.29 0.54
N ILE A 19 3.85 -7.10 -0.66
CA ILE A 19 4.13 -5.75 -1.17
C ILE A 19 2.87 -5.04 -1.66
N LEU A 20 1.88 -5.78 -2.19
CA LEU A 20 0.61 -5.20 -2.63
C LEU A 20 -0.18 -4.68 -1.43
N ASP A 21 -0.19 -5.43 -0.33
CA ASP A 21 -0.82 -4.99 0.92
C ASP A 21 -0.23 -3.66 1.41
N ARG A 22 1.09 -3.50 1.33
CA ARG A 22 1.76 -2.24 1.70
C ARG A 22 1.44 -1.11 0.73
N ALA A 23 1.39 -1.40 -0.57
CA ALA A 23 1.04 -0.40 -1.59
C ALA A 23 -0.39 0.12 -1.40
N LEU A 24 -1.35 -0.80 -1.16
CA LEU A 24 -2.73 -0.44 -0.86
C LEU A 24 -2.84 0.37 0.44
N ALA A 25 -2.10 -0.01 1.48
CA ALA A 25 -2.07 0.75 2.72
C ALA A 25 -1.53 2.18 2.53
N VAL A 26 -0.57 2.41 1.64
CA VAL A 26 -0.10 3.77 1.29
C VAL A 26 -1.22 4.59 0.63
N VAL A 27 -1.93 4.01 -0.33
CA VAL A 27 -3.04 4.69 -1.03
C VAL A 27 -4.17 5.03 -0.05
N GLU A 28 -4.56 4.06 0.78
CA GLU A 28 -5.61 4.25 1.78
C GLU A 28 -5.22 5.31 2.81
N LEU A 29 -3.98 5.28 3.31
CA LEU A 29 -3.48 6.28 4.25
C LEU A 29 -3.53 7.68 3.64
N LEU A 30 -3.00 7.87 2.44
CA LEU A 30 -3.00 9.17 1.77
C LEU A 30 -4.41 9.65 1.40
N GLY A 31 -5.34 8.75 1.13
CA GLY A 31 -6.75 9.08 0.94
C GLY A 31 -7.40 9.76 2.15
N HIS A 32 -6.89 9.52 3.36
CA HIS A 32 -7.33 10.18 4.59
C HIS A 32 -6.51 11.45 4.93
N HIS A 33 -5.48 11.78 4.14
CA HIS A 33 -4.57 12.90 4.38
C HIS A 33 -4.52 13.83 3.15
N PRO A 34 -5.52 14.72 2.96
CA PRO A 34 -5.58 15.61 1.80
C PRO A 34 -4.42 16.61 1.72
N GLY A 35 -3.74 16.89 2.83
CA GLY A 35 -2.50 17.67 2.87
C GLY A 35 -1.25 16.90 2.44
N GLY A 36 -1.40 15.62 2.08
CA GLY A 36 -0.31 14.70 1.79
C GLY A 36 0.50 14.31 3.02
N LEU A 37 1.45 13.41 2.80
CA LEU A 37 2.46 13.00 3.78
C LEU A 37 3.80 12.90 3.08
N ASN A 38 4.88 13.22 3.81
CA ASN A 38 6.22 12.95 3.34
C ASN A 38 6.61 11.48 3.59
N VAL A 39 7.68 11.02 2.94
CA VAL A 39 8.09 9.60 3.00
C VAL A 39 8.55 9.12 4.39
N THR A 40 8.92 10.04 5.28
CA THR A 40 9.23 9.71 6.68
C THR A 40 7.93 9.42 7.44
N GLU A 41 6.95 10.33 7.34
CA GLU A 41 5.62 10.20 7.96
C GLU A 41 4.88 8.96 7.45
N LEU A 42 4.98 8.64 6.16
CA LEU A 42 4.46 7.42 5.57
C LEU A 42 5.07 6.16 6.20
N GLY A 43 6.40 6.14 6.36
CA GLY A 43 7.11 5.02 6.97
C GLY A 43 6.71 4.81 8.44
N GLU A 44 6.64 5.90 9.21
CA GLU A 44 6.22 5.89 10.61
C GLU A 44 4.77 5.43 10.77
N SER A 45 3.85 5.97 9.97
CA SER A 45 2.42 5.64 10.06
C SER A 45 2.12 4.18 9.70
N LEU A 46 2.89 3.60 8.79
CA LEU A 46 2.70 2.22 8.31
C LEU A 46 3.62 1.21 9.01
N GLY A 47 4.51 1.65 9.90
CA GLY A 47 5.50 0.78 10.55
C GLY A 47 6.46 0.09 9.58
N ILE A 48 6.80 0.75 8.46
CA ILE A 48 7.70 0.22 7.43
C ILE A 48 8.97 1.07 7.29
N PRO A 49 10.09 0.49 6.83
CA PRO A 49 11.30 1.27 6.60
C PRO A 49 11.07 2.41 5.60
N LYS A 50 11.67 3.58 5.87
CA LYS A 50 11.59 4.77 4.99
C LYS A 50 11.92 4.47 3.53
N ASN A 51 12.91 3.61 3.27
CA ASN A 51 13.27 3.20 1.90
C ASN A 51 12.13 2.41 1.22
N SER A 52 11.45 1.53 1.96
CA SER A 52 10.27 0.82 1.44
C SER A 52 9.13 1.79 1.13
N ALA A 53 8.83 2.72 2.03
CA ALA A 53 7.81 3.75 1.80
C ALA A 53 8.15 4.61 0.58
N PHE A 54 9.40 5.05 0.44
CA PHE A 54 9.88 5.82 -0.72
C PHE A 54 9.70 5.05 -2.03
N ARG A 55 10.16 3.79 -2.11
CA ARG A 55 10.04 3.00 -3.34
C ARG A 55 8.58 2.76 -3.73
N ILE A 56 7.72 2.44 -2.77
CA ILE A 56 6.28 2.26 -3.01
C ILE A 56 5.67 3.57 -3.51
N ALA A 57 5.93 4.70 -2.85
CA ALA A 57 5.39 6.00 -3.24
C ALA A 57 5.83 6.40 -4.65
N VAL A 58 7.11 6.22 -5.01
CA VAL A 58 7.61 6.50 -6.36
C VAL A 58 6.91 5.63 -7.40
N THR A 59 6.81 4.32 -7.16
CA THR A 59 6.11 3.41 -8.09
C THR A 59 4.64 3.80 -8.27
N LEU A 60 3.93 4.10 -7.18
CA LEU A 60 2.53 4.53 -7.26
C LEU A 60 2.39 5.88 -7.98
N GLN A 61 3.32 6.81 -7.78
CA GLN A 61 3.35 8.10 -8.49
C GLN A 61 3.57 7.90 -10.00
N GLU A 62 4.54 7.06 -10.40
CA GLU A 62 4.81 6.74 -11.81
C GLU A 62 3.62 6.07 -12.50
N ASN A 63 2.82 5.31 -11.76
CA ASN A 63 1.60 4.67 -12.25
C ASN A 63 0.34 5.56 -12.14
N GLY A 64 0.48 6.80 -11.69
CA GLY A 64 -0.63 7.77 -11.62
C GLY A 64 -1.60 7.58 -10.45
N TYR A 65 -1.25 6.77 -9.46
CA TYR A 65 -2.06 6.59 -8.23
C TYR A 65 -1.79 7.66 -7.18
N LEU A 66 -0.60 8.27 -7.20
CA LEU A 66 -0.20 9.35 -6.29
C LEU A 66 0.29 10.55 -7.09
N GLU A 67 0.13 11.73 -6.50
CA GLU A 67 0.72 12.97 -6.99
C GLU A 67 1.56 13.62 -5.90
N ARG A 68 2.59 14.35 -6.33
CA ARG A 68 3.37 15.17 -5.42
C ARG A 68 2.67 16.51 -5.27
N LEU A 69 2.21 16.82 -4.07
CA LEU A 69 1.75 18.16 -3.74
C LEU A 69 2.92 19.13 -3.90
N GLN A 70 2.77 20.09 -4.80
CA GLN A 70 3.70 21.20 -4.94
C GLN A 70 3.22 22.33 -4.02
N PRO A 71 4.10 22.93 -3.20
CA PRO A 71 3.73 24.13 -2.48
C PRO A 71 3.39 25.24 -3.48
N SER A 72 2.27 25.92 -3.24
CA SER A 72 1.81 27.07 -4.02
C SER A 72 2.66 28.31 -3.77
#